data_AF-Q0S116-F1
#
_entry.id   AF-Q0S116-F1
#
_cell.length_a   1.000
_cell.length_b   1.000
_cell.length_c   1.000
_cell.angle_alpha   90.00
_cell.angle_beta   90.00
_cell.angle_gamma   90.00
#
_symmetry.space_group_name_H-M   'P 1'
#
loop_
_entity.id
_entity.type
_entity.pdbx_description
1 polymer ?
#
loop_
_entity_poly.entity_id
_entity_poly.type
_entity_poly.pdbx_seq_one_letter_code
_entity_poly.pdbx_strand_id
1 'polypeptide(L)'
;MGPYLVGREKVREFAQSVSTTNAIHIDVDAARAAGHPDVVAPPTFVAVVVEPAVGQLLGSLDTGLDPARWSTGRRARGITGTSWPASSSPPA
;
A
#
# COMPACT_ATOMS: atom_id res chain seq x y z
N MET A 1 -7.35 8.29 24.83
CA MET A 1 -6.37 7.97 23.77
C MET A 1 -5.59 9.23 23.47
N GLY A 2 -4.26 9.17 23.59
CA GLY A 2 -3.38 10.29 23.24
C GLY A 2 -3.07 10.32 21.74
N PRO A 3 -2.47 11.40 21.23
CA PRO A 3 -2.07 11.49 19.82
C PRO A 3 -0.99 10.47 19.47
N TYR A 4 -0.98 10.00 18.21
CA TYR A 4 0.09 9.18 17.67
C TYR A 4 1.30 10.07 17.32
N LEU A 5 2.40 9.93 18.06
CA LEU A 5 3.61 10.72 17.83
C LEU A 5 4.42 10.12 16.68
N VAL A 6 4.66 10.93 15.65
CA VAL A 6 5.47 10.55 14.48
C VAL A 6 6.89 11.08 14.67
N GLY A 7 7.85 10.18 14.88
CA GLY A 7 9.27 10.52 15.02
C GLY A 7 9.99 10.65 13.67
N ARG A 8 11.08 11.45 13.63
CA ARG A 8 11.89 11.69 12.43
C ARG A 8 12.42 10.40 11.78
N GLU A 9 12.97 9.50 12.58
CA GLU A 9 13.55 8.26 12.05
C GLU A 9 12.48 7.36 11.42
N LYS A 10 11.26 7.34 11.99
CA LYS A 10 10.12 6.61 11.41
C LYS A 10 9.74 7.16 10.03
N VAL A 11 9.79 8.49 9.87
CA VAL A 11 9.56 9.15 8.58
C VAL A 11 10.64 8.77 7.57
N ARG A 12 11.92 8.77 7.97
CA ARG A 12 13.05 8.41 7.12
C ARG A 12 13.02 6.95 6.68
N GLU A 13 12.79 6.03 7.61
CA GLU A 13 12.66 4.60 7.32
C GLU A 13 11.51 4.35 6.34
N PHE A 14 10.36 5.00 6.55
CA PHE A 14 9.23 4.86 5.64
C PHE A 14 9.53 5.46 4.27
N ALA A 15 10.10 6.66 4.22
CA ALA A 15 10.51 7.35 3.00
C ALA A 15 11.46 6.48 2.15
N GLN A 16 12.44 5.84 2.79
CA GLN A 16 13.34 4.87 2.15
C GLN A 16 12.57 3.62 1.67
N SER A 17 11.66 3.09 2.48
CA SER A 17 10.89 1.88 2.14
C SER A 17 9.99 2.07 0.93
N VAL A 18 9.44 3.27 0.73
CA VAL A 18 8.61 3.61 -0.43
C VAL A 18 9.39 4.25 -1.57
N SER A 19 10.73 4.28 -1.48
CA SER A 19 11.63 4.85 -2.47
C SER A 19 11.28 6.29 -2.87
N THR A 20 10.86 7.12 -1.90
CA THR A 20 10.61 8.55 -2.19
C THR A 20 11.94 9.26 -2.45
N THR A 21 11.97 10.12 -3.48
CA THR A 21 13.18 10.81 -3.92
C THR A 21 13.26 12.25 -3.41
N ASN A 22 12.17 12.79 -2.88
CA ASN A 22 12.15 14.18 -2.40
C ASN A 22 12.88 14.30 -1.04
N ALA A 23 13.89 15.17 -0.99
CA ALA A 23 14.74 15.38 0.17
C ALA A 23 13.99 15.88 1.42
N ILE A 24 12.82 16.53 1.27
CA ILE A 24 12.01 17.01 2.40
C ILE A 24 11.57 15.89 3.37
N HIS A 25 11.62 14.64 2.92
CA HIS A 25 11.25 13.47 3.71
C HIS A 25 12.43 12.88 4.50
N ILE A 26 13.66 13.34 4.26
CA ILE A 26 14.88 12.69 4.75
C ILE A 26 15.84 13.69 5.40
N ASP A 27 15.96 14.87 4.81
CA ASP A 27 16.84 15.96 5.22
C ASP A 27 16.05 17.10 5.86
N VAL A 28 16.44 17.44 7.09
CA VAL A 28 15.82 18.51 7.90
C VAL A 28 16.11 19.87 7.28
N ASP A 29 17.30 20.09 6.73
CA ASP A 29 17.68 21.38 6.18
C ASP A 29 16.96 21.62 4.84
N ALA A 30 16.82 20.58 4.02
CA ALA A 30 15.98 20.64 2.82
C ALA A 30 14.50 20.91 3.17
N ALA A 31 13.97 20.27 4.21
CA ALA A 31 12.60 20.50 4.67
C ALA A 31 12.40 21.94 5.18
N ARG A 32 13.37 22.47 5.93
CA ARG A 32 13.36 23.86 6.41
C ARG A 32 13.49 24.88 5.29
N ALA A 33 14.34 24.62 4.30
CA ALA A 33 14.42 25.44 3.09
C ALA A 33 13.09 25.47 2.32
N ALA A 34 12.31 24.40 2.39
CA ALA A 34 10.96 24.31 1.84
C ALA A 34 9.86 24.92 2.76
N GLY A 35 10.22 25.48 3.91
CA GLY A 35 9.30 26.15 4.84
C GLY A 35 8.65 25.23 5.88
N HIS A 36 9.09 23.98 5.99
CA HIS A 36 8.62 23.06 7.02
C HIS A 36 9.51 23.14 8.27
N PRO A 37 8.95 23.00 9.49
CA PRO A 37 9.75 23.05 10.72
C PRO A 37 10.74 21.87 10.85
N ASP A 38 10.44 20.75 10.16
CA ASP A 38 11.14 19.47 10.25
C ASP A 38 10.85 18.60 9.02
N VAL A 39 11.47 17.41 8.95
CA VAL A 39 11.16 16.40 7.91
C VAL A 39 9.66 16.10 7.85
N VAL A 40 9.14 16.00 6.64
CA VAL A 40 7.72 15.79 6.39
C VAL A 40 7.47 14.33 6.07
N ALA A 41 6.45 13.72 6.68
CA ALA A 41 6.04 12.37 6.33
C ALA A 41 5.53 12.32 4.87
N PRO A 42 5.91 11.31 4.07
CA PRO A 42 5.27 11.08 2.77
C PRO A 42 3.74 10.96 2.93
N PRO A 43 2.94 11.41 1.96
CA PRO A 43 1.48 11.41 2.08
C PRO A 43 0.86 10.02 2.30
N THR A 44 1.56 8.95 1.89
CA THR A 44 1.15 7.56 2.09
C THR A 44 1.46 7.02 3.50
N PHE A 45 2.21 7.75 4.33
CA PHE A 45 2.57 7.34 5.69
C PHE A 45 1.33 7.07 6.57
N VAL A 46 0.20 7.72 6.28
CA VAL A 46 -1.09 7.48 6.95
C VAL A 46 -1.49 6.00 6.97
N ALA A 47 -1.08 5.21 5.97
CA ALA A 47 -1.33 3.77 5.94
C ALA A 47 -0.76 3.06 7.19
N VAL A 48 0.41 3.48 7.68
CA VAL A 48 1.04 2.92 8.90
C VAL A 48 0.17 3.14 10.14
N VAL A 49 -0.56 4.25 10.20
CA VAL A 49 -1.43 4.60 11.33
C VAL A 49 -2.76 3.84 11.25
N VAL A 50 -3.29 3.65 10.04
CA VAL A 50 -4.62 3.09 9.80
C VAL A 50 -4.61 1.56 9.72
N GLU A 51 -3.51 0.95 9.24
CA GLU A 51 -3.40 -0.50 9.03
C GLU A 51 -3.77 -1.35 10.26
N PRO A 52 -3.32 -1.05 11.50
CA PRO A 52 -3.69 -1.86 12.65
C PRO A 52 -5.20 -1.86 12.92
N ALA A 53 -5.87 -0.72 12.71
CA ALA A 53 -7.31 -0.61 12.87
C ALA A 53 -8.06 -1.38 11.78
N VAL A 54 -7.57 -1.34 10.54
CA VAL A 54 -8.11 -2.13 9.43
C VAL A 54 -7.94 -3.63 9.70
N GLY A 55 -6.77 -4.06 10.16
CA GLY A 55 -6.50 -5.45 10.53
C GLY A 55 -7.42 -5.96 11.64
N GLN A 56 -7.63 -5.16 12.69
CA GLN A 56 -8.59 -5.47 13.75
C GLN A 56 -10.02 -5.59 13.23
N LEU A 57 -10.45 -4.64 12.40
CA LEU A 57 -11.77 -4.65 11.80
C LEU A 57 -11.98 -5.93 10.97
N LEU A 58 -11.05 -6.24 10.07
CA LEU A 58 -11.11 -7.43 9.22
C LEU A 58 -11.10 -8.73 10.04
N GLY A 59 -10.34 -8.80 11.13
CA GLY A 59 -10.33 -9.97 12.02
C GLY A 59 -11.59 -10.13 12.87
N SER A 60 -12.32 -9.04 13.12
CA SER A 60 -13.58 -9.06 13.89
C SER A 60 -14.82 -9.35 13.05
N LEU A 61 -14.74 -9.08 11.74
CA LEU A 61 -15.84 -9.30 10.80
C LEU A 61 -15.76 -10.73 10.27
N ASP A 62 -16.90 -11.43 10.25
CA ASP A 62 -17.03 -12.71 9.55
C ASP A 62 -17.13 -12.43 8.03
N THR A 63 -15.98 -12.05 7.45
CA THR A 63 -15.89 -11.55 6.07
C THR A 63 -15.92 -12.67 5.03
N GLY A 64 -15.85 -13.94 5.44
CA GLY A 64 -15.65 -15.08 4.54
C GLY A 64 -14.30 -15.04 3.79
N LEU A 65 -13.41 -14.10 4.13
CA LEU A 65 -12.08 -13.98 3.56
C LEU A 65 -11.11 -14.81 4.40
N ASP A 66 -10.57 -15.88 3.82
CA ASP A 66 -9.49 -16.66 4.42
C ASP A 66 -8.13 -16.04 4.06
N PRO A 67 -7.40 -15.43 5.02
CA PRO A 67 -6.09 -14.83 4.78
C PRO A 67 -5.00 -15.86 4.45
N ALA A 68 -5.24 -17.17 4.60
CA ALA A 68 -4.31 -18.20 4.11
C ALA A 68 -4.51 -18.48 2.61
N ARG A 69 -5.68 -18.12 2.06
CA ARG A 69 -6.10 -18.50 0.71
C ARG A 69 -5.88 -17.42 -0.35
N TRP A 70 -5.49 -16.20 0.04
CA TRP A 70 -5.26 -15.09 -0.90
C TRP A 70 -3.93 -15.17 -1.68
N SER A 71 -3.29 -16.34 -1.77
CA SER A 71 -2.02 -16.48 -2.51
C SER A 71 -2.20 -15.99 -3.95
N THR A 72 -1.55 -14.87 -4.26
CA THR A 72 -1.58 -14.15 -5.54
C THR A 72 -1.50 -15.12 -6.72
N GLY A 73 -2.45 -14.96 -7.65
CA GLY A 73 -2.79 -15.91 -8.70
C GLY A 73 -1.60 -16.55 -9.40
N ARG A 74 -1.50 -17.88 -9.29
CA ARG A 74 -0.76 -18.70 -10.25
C ARG A 74 -1.48 -20.00 -10.55
N ARG A 75 -1.91 -20.09 -11.82
CA ARG A 75 -2.39 -21.24 -12.61
C ARG A 75 -3.74 -21.86 -12.22
N ALA A 76 -4.81 -21.30 -12.78
CA ALA A 76 -5.93 -22.11 -13.24
C ALA A 76 -5.44 -23.00 -14.40
N ARG A 77 -5.18 -24.28 -14.12
CA ARG A 77 -5.09 -25.32 -15.14
C ARG A 77 -6.34 -26.18 -14.98
N GLY A 78 -7.19 -26.15 -16.00
CA GLY A 78 -8.31 -27.07 -16.15
C GLY A 78 -9.61 -26.61 -15.49
N ILE A 79 -10.37 -25.76 -16.19
CA ILE A 79 -11.82 -25.93 -16.24
C ILE A 79 -12.17 -26.34 -17.67
N THR A 80 -12.41 -27.63 -17.85
CA THR A 80 -13.07 -28.16 -19.04
C THR A 80 -14.49 -27.60 -19.06
N GLY A 81 -14.90 -27.01 -20.17
CA GLY A 81 -16.31 -26.67 -20.43
C GLY A 81 -16.67 -25.20 -20.26
N THR A 82 -16.12 -24.32 -21.10
CA THR A 82 -16.87 -23.35 -21.93
C THR A 82 -15.85 -22.45 -22.62
N SER A 83 -15.66 -22.64 -23.93
CA SER A 83 -14.84 -21.76 -24.74
C SER A 83 -15.55 -20.41 -24.91
N TRP A 84 -14.91 -19.34 -24.44
CA TRP A 84 -15.28 -17.98 -24.82
C TRP A 84 -15.09 -17.78 -26.33
N PRO A 85 -16.03 -17.15 -27.06
CA PRO A 85 -15.97 -17.10 -28.52
C PRO A 85 -14.85 -16.17 -28.98
N ALA A 86 -13.90 -16.73 -29.72
CA ALA A 86 -12.91 -15.95 -30.46
C ALA A 86 -13.63 -15.12 -31.52
N SER A 87 -13.41 -13.81 -31.51
CA SER A 87 -13.79 -12.90 -32.58
C SER A 87 -13.12 -13.35 -33.88
N SER A 88 -13.89 -13.85 -34.82
CA SER A 88 -13.45 -14.05 -36.20
C SER A 88 -13.60 -12.74 -36.97
N SER A 89 -12.47 -12.13 -37.37
CA SER A 89 -12.43 -11.18 -38.49
C SER A 89 -12.81 -11.90 -39.81
N PRO A 90 -13.41 -11.22 -40.79
CA PRO A 90 -13.80 -11.85 -42.05
C PRO A 90 -12.62 -11.87 -43.05
N PRO A 91 -12.48 -12.91 -43.88
CA PRO A 91 -11.57 -12.83 -45.03
C PRO A 91 -12.30 -12.63 -46.37
N ALA A 92 -11.70 -11.73 -47.15
CA ALA A 92 -11.79 -11.40 -48.59
C ALA A 92 -13.10 -10.84 -49.16
#